data_AF-A0A0B2BL06-F1
#
_entry.id   AF-A0A0B2BL06-F1
#
_cell.length_a   1.000
_cell.length_b   1.000
_cell.length_c   1.000
_cell.angle_alpha   90.00
_cell.angle_beta   90.00
_cell.angle_gamma   90.00
#
_symmetry.space_group_name_H-M   'P 1'
#
loop_
_entity.id
_entity.type
_entity.pdbx_description
1 polymer ?
#
loop_
_entity_poly.entity_id
_entity_poly.type
_entity_poly.pdbx_seq_one_letter_code
_entity_poly.pdbx_strand_id
1 'polypeptide(L)'
;MKGSTKILVAITAMIAIAVLGVGAYVIGSMVQTQRAEVAKQERAAAEQAAQQEERETCEAALRPYLRALQDIDARLDVGMTQADFGAAVGDASVARNRVDTTALSSWCSGVLADADQALTAYTTTNSEWNDCIWSSYCDTDDLDLQGPWSEASTQLTGAAASLRDGTPGTPG
;
A
#
# COMPACT_ATOMS: atom_id res chain seq x y z
N MET A 1 -76.29 25.54 -37.07
CA MET A 1 -74.83 25.63 -36.85
C MET A 1 -74.55 25.93 -35.37
N LYS A 2 -74.44 24.90 -34.51
CA LYS A 2 -74.20 25.07 -33.06
C LYS A 2 -73.30 23.97 -32.46
N GLY A 3 -72.71 23.11 -33.31
CA GLY A 3 -71.94 21.92 -32.90
C GLY A 3 -70.42 22.08 -32.99
N SER A 4 -69.88 22.93 -33.87
CA SER A 4 -68.44 22.97 -34.15
C SER A 4 -67.58 23.58 -33.04
N THR A 5 -68.15 24.41 -32.15
CA THR A 5 -67.37 25.11 -31.12
C THR A 5 -67.00 24.21 -29.93
N LYS A 6 -67.77 23.15 -29.66
CA LYS A 6 -67.50 22.23 -28.54
C LYS A 6 -66.35 21.26 -28.84
N ILE A 7 -66.13 20.95 -30.12
CA ILE A 7 -65.07 20.02 -30.56
C ILE A 7 -63.69 20.67 -30.47
N LEU A 8 -63.58 21.98 -30.74
CA LEU A 8 -62.30 22.70 -30.72
C LEU A 8 -61.71 22.85 -29.30
N VAL A 9 -62.57 23.01 -28.28
CA VAL A 9 -62.16 23.16 -26.87
C VAL A 9 -61.71 21.83 -26.25
N ALA A 10 -62.29 20.71 -26.67
CA ALA A 10 -61.89 19.38 -26.19
C ALA A 10 -60.50 18.96 -26.70
N ILE A 11 -60.13 19.35 -27.92
CA ILE A 11 -58.83 19.00 -28.53
C ILE A 11 -57.69 19.81 -27.88
N THR A 12 -57.91 21.08 -27.56
CA THR A 12 -56.89 21.94 -26.90
C THR A 12 -56.64 21.52 -25.45
N ALA A 13 -57.67 21.06 -24.73
CA ALA A 13 -57.51 20.54 -23.37
C ALA A 13 -56.69 19.24 -23.31
N MET A 14 -56.80 18.34 -24.29
CA MET A 14 -56.00 17.10 -24.33
C MET A 14 -54.52 17.34 -24.65
N ILE A 15 -54.19 18.33 -25.48
CA ILE A 15 -52.80 18.67 -25.80
C ILE A 15 -52.06 19.24 -24.57
N ALA A 16 -52.75 20.02 -23.72
CA ALA A 16 -52.15 20.57 -22.50
C ALA A 16 -51.82 19.48 -21.45
N ILE A 17 -52.58 18.39 -21.38
CA ILE A 17 -52.36 17.28 -20.44
C ILE A 17 -51.17 16.41 -20.90
N ALA A 18 -51.00 16.21 -22.21
CA ALA A 18 -49.89 15.44 -22.76
C ALA A 18 -48.53 16.10 -22.51
N VAL A 19 -48.44 17.44 -22.51
CA VAL A 19 -47.17 18.18 -22.30
C VAL A 19 -46.74 18.17 -20.82
N LEU A 20 -47.68 18.17 -19.87
CA LEU A 20 -47.37 18.12 -18.44
C LEU A 20 -46.94 16.73 -17.94
N GLY A 21 -47.46 15.65 -18.56
CA GLY A 21 -47.07 14.28 -18.23
C GLY A 21 -45.63 13.94 -18.61
N VAL A 22 -45.11 14.49 -19.71
CA VAL A 22 -43.73 14.26 -20.17
C VAL A 22 -42.71 14.99 -19.28
N GLY A 23 -43.04 16.18 -18.78
CA GLY A 23 -42.14 16.96 -17.91
C GLY A 23 -41.79 16.25 -16.59
N ALA A 24 -42.77 15.61 -15.94
CA ALA A 24 -42.53 14.88 -14.69
C ALA A 24 -41.70 13.61 -14.89
N TYR A 25 -41.84 12.93 -16.03
CA TYR A 25 -41.09 11.70 -16.33
C TYR A 25 -39.60 11.96 -16.58
N VAL A 26 -39.26 13.07 -17.24
CA VAL A 26 -37.85 13.44 -17.53
C VAL A 26 -37.12 13.94 -16.28
N ILE A 27 -37.81 14.65 -15.38
CA ILE A 27 -37.23 15.11 -14.10
C ILE A 27 -36.97 13.91 -13.17
N GLY A 28 -37.88 12.94 -13.13
CA GLY A 28 -37.73 11.73 -12.31
C GLY A 28 -36.51 10.88 -12.71
N SER A 29 -36.22 10.73 -14.01
CA SER A 29 -35.09 9.93 -14.49
C SER A 29 -33.74 10.61 -14.23
N MET A 30 -33.63 11.94 -14.34
CA MET A 30 -32.40 12.69 -14.02
C MET A 30 -32.04 12.64 -12.53
N VAL A 31 -33.03 12.66 -11.63
CA VAL A 31 -32.78 12.58 -10.19
C VAL A 31 -32.28 11.19 -9.78
N GLN A 32 -32.75 10.12 -10.44
CA GLN A 32 -32.26 8.77 -10.18
C GLN A 32 -30.81 8.57 -10.63
N THR A 33 -30.43 9.09 -11.81
CA THR A 33 -29.04 9.01 -12.29
C THR A 33 -28.08 9.83 -11.43
N GLN A 34 -28.45 11.04 -11.00
CA GLN A 34 -27.61 11.81 -10.07
C GLN A 34 -27.36 11.08 -8.75
N ARG A 35 -28.40 10.48 -8.16
CA ARG A 35 -28.25 9.73 -6.90
C ARG A 35 -27.34 8.50 -7.06
N ALA A 36 -27.41 7.81 -8.20
CA ALA A 36 -26.55 6.67 -8.48
C ALA A 36 -25.07 7.09 -8.60
N GLU A 37 -24.79 8.19 -9.31
CA GLU A 37 -23.42 8.70 -9.44
C GLU A 37 -22.87 9.23 -8.10
N VAL A 38 -23.68 9.95 -7.32
CA VAL A 38 -23.28 10.39 -5.97
C VAL A 38 -23.00 9.18 -5.08
N ALA A 39 -23.86 8.16 -5.06
CA ALA A 39 -23.63 6.96 -4.26
C ALA A 39 -22.36 6.20 -4.71
N LYS A 40 -22.04 6.21 -6.00
CA LYS A 40 -20.79 5.62 -6.52
C LYS A 40 -19.57 6.42 -6.10
N GLN A 41 -19.63 7.75 -6.15
CA GLN A 41 -18.56 8.63 -5.69
C GLN A 41 -18.34 8.50 -4.18
N GLU A 42 -19.41 8.44 -3.38
CA GLU A 42 -19.32 8.23 -1.94
C GLU A 42 -18.66 6.89 -1.59
N ARG A 43 -18.99 5.81 -2.31
CA ARG A 43 -18.34 4.50 -2.14
C ARG A 43 -16.86 4.54 -2.50
N ALA A 44 -16.51 5.11 -3.65
CA ALA A 44 -15.13 5.24 -4.08
C ALA A 44 -14.30 6.08 -3.10
N ALA A 45 -14.87 7.17 -2.57
CA ALA A 45 -14.23 7.99 -1.55
C ALA A 45 -14.04 7.24 -0.22
N ALA A 46 -15.04 6.46 0.21
CA ALA A 46 -14.94 5.63 1.40
C ALA A 46 -13.89 4.52 1.25
N GLU A 47 -13.81 3.87 0.08
CA GLU A 47 -12.78 2.87 -0.23
C GLU A 47 -11.38 3.48 -0.22
N GLN A 48 -11.19 4.66 -0.82
CA GLN A 48 -9.93 5.38 -0.78
C GLN A 48 -9.52 5.78 0.64
N ALA A 49 -10.47 6.27 1.44
CA ALA A 49 -10.22 6.63 2.83
C ALA A 49 -9.79 5.41 3.65
N ALA A 50 -10.45 4.26 3.47
CA ALA A 50 -10.10 3.01 4.14
C ALA A 50 -8.70 2.50 3.73
N GLN A 51 -8.36 2.56 2.44
CA GLN A 51 -7.02 2.19 1.95
C GLN A 51 -5.94 3.11 2.50
N GLN A 52 -6.23 4.41 2.62
CA GLN A 52 -5.29 5.37 3.18
C GLN A 52 -5.06 5.10 4.68
N GLU A 53 -6.12 4.84 5.45
CA GLU A 53 -6.02 4.49 6.86
C GLU A 53 -5.23 3.19 7.07
N GLU A 54 -5.45 2.19 6.24
CA GLU A 54 -4.69 0.93 6.23
C GLU A 54 -3.20 1.19 5.95
N ARG A 55 -2.89 2.02 4.96
CA ARG A 55 -1.51 2.41 4.62
C ARG A 55 -0.83 3.15 5.77
N GLU A 56 -1.50 4.12 6.38
CA GLU A 56 -0.96 4.88 7.51
C GLU A 56 -0.70 3.99 8.73
N THR A 57 -1.60 3.04 8.99
CA THR A 57 -1.43 2.04 10.05
C THR A 57 -0.23 1.14 9.78
N CYS A 58 -0.10 0.64 8.56
CA CYS A 58 1.04 -0.18 8.15
C CYS A 58 2.35 0.59 8.26
N GLU A 59 2.38 1.82 7.74
CA GLU A 59 3.57 2.67 7.79
C GLU A 59 3.98 2.94 9.24
N ALA A 60 3.03 3.28 10.10
CA ALA A 60 3.31 3.51 11.52
C ALA A 60 3.87 2.24 12.20
N ALA A 61 3.32 1.06 11.89
CA ALA A 61 3.76 -0.21 12.46
C ALA A 61 5.16 -0.62 11.97
N LEU A 62 5.47 -0.44 10.69
CA LEU A 62 6.71 -0.91 10.07
C LEU A 62 7.85 0.11 10.09
N ARG A 63 7.54 1.42 10.22
CA ARG A 63 8.55 2.50 10.14
C ARG A 63 9.76 2.30 11.06
N PRO A 64 9.63 1.92 12.34
CA PRO A 64 10.80 1.72 13.19
C PRO A 64 11.71 0.59 12.68
N TYR A 65 11.12 -0.48 12.16
CA TYR A 65 11.83 -1.63 11.62
C TYR A 65 12.51 -1.30 10.29
N LEU A 66 11.79 -0.73 9.33
CA LEU A 66 12.35 -0.32 8.04
C LEU A 66 13.47 0.71 8.20
N ARG A 67 13.35 1.65 9.14
CA ARG A 67 14.42 2.60 9.46
C ARG A 67 15.68 1.91 9.98
N ALA A 68 15.54 0.88 10.81
CA ALA A 68 16.69 0.14 11.32
C ALA A 68 17.42 -0.59 10.18
N LEU A 69 16.69 -1.19 9.24
CA LEU A 69 17.28 -1.80 8.04
C LEU A 69 17.97 -0.76 7.15
N GLN A 70 17.34 0.41 6.95
CA GLN A 70 17.93 1.51 6.18
C GLN A 70 19.20 2.07 6.81
N ASP A 71 19.30 2.09 8.15
CA ASP A 71 20.52 2.51 8.85
C ASP A 71 21.66 1.50 8.66
N ILE A 72 21.37 0.20 8.59
CA ILE A 72 22.37 -0.81 8.20
C ILE A 72 22.88 -0.50 6.79
N ASP A 73 21.98 -0.38 5.81
CA ASP A 73 22.30 -0.15 4.40
C ASP A 73 23.14 1.12 4.19
N ALA A 74 22.71 2.23 4.77
CA ALA A 74 23.40 3.51 4.66
C ALA A 74 24.82 3.49 5.24
N ARG A 75 25.05 2.66 6.26
CA ARG A 75 26.37 2.54 6.90
C ARG A 75 27.28 1.54 6.19
N LEU A 76 26.73 0.55 5.48
CA LEU A 76 27.52 -0.35 4.65
C LEU A 76 28.22 0.41 3.51
N ASP A 77 27.58 1.43 2.94
CA ASP A 77 28.14 2.27 1.87
C ASP A 77 29.40 3.05 2.31
N VAL A 78 29.47 3.46 3.59
CA VAL A 78 30.65 4.17 4.15
C VAL A 78 31.71 3.23 4.73
N GLY A 79 31.42 1.93 4.80
CA GLY A 79 32.23 0.94 5.48
C GLY A 79 31.90 0.86 6.99
N MET A 80 31.81 -0.37 7.48
CA MET A 80 31.42 -0.66 8.86
C MET A 80 32.30 -1.77 9.44
N THR A 81 32.59 -1.75 10.75
CA THR A 81 33.26 -2.87 11.42
C THR A 81 32.28 -4.02 11.64
N GLN A 82 32.78 -5.26 11.77
CA GLN A 82 31.92 -6.43 12.04
C GLN A 82 31.12 -6.26 13.35
N ALA A 83 31.73 -5.69 14.38
CA ALA A 83 31.07 -5.46 15.67
C ALA A 83 29.90 -4.47 15.54
N ASP A 84 30.10 -3.37 14.79
CA ASP A 84 29.05 -2.40 14.52
C ASP A 84 27.93 -3.01 13.65
N PHE A 85 28.29 -3.88 12.70
CA PHE A 85 27.33 -4.57 11.83
C PHE A 85 26.45 -5.53 12.61
N GLY A 86 27.06 -6.36 13.45
CA GLY A 86 26.33 -7.25 14.36
C GLY A 86 25.41 -6.50 15.32
N ALA A 87 25.85 -5.35 15.85
CA ALA A 87 25.02 -4.50 16.70
C ALA A 87 23.80 -3.95 15.93
N ALA A 88 24.00 -3.43 14.72
CA ALA A 88 22.92 -2.88 13.90
C ALA A 88 21.91 -3.95 13.47
N VAL A 89 22.37 -5.16 13.11
CA VAL A 89 21.51 -6.33 12.84
C VAL A 89 20.69 -6.70 14.08
N GLY A 90 21.30 -6.65 15.27
CA GLY A 90 20.64 -6.86 16.55
C GLY A 90 19.53 -5.83 16.81
N ASP A 91 19.81 -4.55 16.58
CA ASP A 91 18.83 -3.46 16.72
C ASP A 91 17.65 -3.63 15.74
N ALA A 92 17.92 -4.00 14.49
CA ALA A 92 16.89 -4.30 13.50
C ALA A 92 16.02 -5.50 13.92
N SER A 93 16.63 -6.55 14.48
CA SER A 93 15.91 -7.71 15.01
C SER A 93 14.99 -7.34 16.19
N VAL A 94 15.47 -6.47 17.08
CA VAL A 94 14.64 -5.93 18.18
C VAL A 94 13.48 -5.09 17.64
N ALA A 95 13.73 -4.26 16.62
CA ALA A 95 12.68 -3.49 15.98
C ALA A 95 11.64 -4.39 15.30
N ARG A 96 12.07 -5.47 14.62
CA ARG A 96 11.17 -6.47 14.03
C ARG A 96 10.28 -7.16 15.04
N ASN A 97 10.84 -7.54 16.19
CA ASN A 97 10.09 -8.20 17.27
C ASN A 97 9.01 -7.32 17.90
N ARG A 98 9.05 -6.00 17.69
CA ARG A 98 8.03 -5.05 18.15
C ARG A 98 6.87 -4.87 17.17
N VAL A 99 6.98 -5.40 15.95
CA VAL A 99 5.91 -5.33 14.95
C VAL A 99 4.79 -6.30 15.34
N ASP A 100 3.62 -5.77 15.66
CA ASP A 100 2.41 -6.56 15.91
C ASP A 100 1.83 -7.06 14.57
N THR A 101 2.14 -8.32 14.23
CA THR A 101 1.68 -8.94 12.98
C THR A 101 0.19 -9.21 12.95
N THR A 102 -0.48 -9.24 14.11
CA THR A 102 -1.92 -9.52 14.19
C THR A 102 -2.78 -8.33 13.78
N ALA A 103 -2.20 -7.13 13.86
CA ALA A 103 -2.83 -5.88 13.47
C ALA A 103 -2.59 -5.51 11.99
N LEU A 104 -1.79 -6.30 11.26
CA LEU A 104 -1.44 -5.99 9.87
C LEU A 104 -2.47 -6.55 8.90
N SER A 105 -2.77 -5.76 7.87
CA SER A 105 -3.53 -6.25 6.73
C SER A 105 -2.72 -7.25 5.90
N SER A 106 -3.38 -7.96 4.99
CA SER A 106 -2.72 -8.88 4.06
C SER A 106 -1.69 -8.15 3.17
N TRP A 107 -1.97 -6.92 2.76
CA TRP A 107 -1.05 -6.11 1.97
C TRP A 107 0.19 -5.74 2.80
N CYS A 108 -0.01 -5.23 4.02
CA CYS A 108 1.09 -4.85 4.90
C CYS A 108 1.96 -6.04 5.30
N SER A 109 1.36 -7.22 5.44
CA SER A 109 2.08 -8.47 5.69
C SER A 109 3.04 -8.83 4.55
N GLY A 110 2.70 -8.48 3.30
CA GLY A 110 3.62 -8.63 2.15
C GLY A 110 4.83 -7.69 2.26
N VAL A 111 4.62 -6.43 2.63
CA VAL A 111 5.71 -5.47 2.87
C VAL A 111 6.63 -5.95 4.00
N LEU A 112 6.04 -6.50 5.06
CA LEU A 112 6.79 -7.11 6.16
C LEU A 112 7.63 -8.30 5.71
N ALA A 113 7.10 -9.15 4.82
CA ALA A 113 7.83 -10.31 4.29
C ALA A 113 9.07 -9.89 3.48
N ASP A 114 8.97 -8.84 2.65
CA ASP A 114 10.11 -8.29 1.91
C ASP A 114 11.18 -7.73 2.88
N ALA A 115 10.75 -7.03 3.93
CA ALA A 115 11.66 -6.54 4.97
C ALA A 115 12.34 -7.68 5.77
N ASP A 116 11.60 -8.76 6.06
CA ASP A 116 12.12 -9.95 6.76
C ASP A 116 13.14 -10.72 5.91
N GLN A 117 13.01 -10.72 4.58
CA GLN A 117 14.04 -11.23 3.67
C GLN A 117 15.33 -10.40 3.76
N ALA A 118 15.22 -9.07 3.77
CA ALA A 118 16.39 -8.20 3.95
C ALA A 118 17.11 -8.45 5.29
N LEU A 119 16.36 -8.55 6.40
CA LEU A 119 16.94 -8.88 7.70
C LEU A 119 17.60 -10.26 7.71
N THR A 120 17.01 -11.25 7.03
CA THR A 120 17.56 -12.60 6.93
C THR A 120 18.90 -12.60 6.21
N ALA A 121 19.01 -11.85 5.11
CA ALA A 121 20.26 -11.67 4.39
C ALA A 121 21.33 -11.02 5.30
N TYR A 122 21.02 -9.89 5.95
CA TYR A 122 21.97 -9.25 6.87
C TYR A 122 22.39 -10.16 8.05
N THR A 123 21.47 -10.94 8.61
CA THR A 123 21.76 -11.87 9.71
C THR A 123 22.66 -13.02 9.25
N THR A 124 22.42 -13.55 8.06
CA THR A 124 23.25 -14.59 7.45
C THR A 124 24.66 -14.06 7.22
N THR A 125 24.79 -12.89 6.60
CA THR A 125 26.09 -12.25 6.36
C THR A 125 26.83 -11.95 7.65
N ASN A 126 26.13 -11.51 8.71
CA ASN A 126 26.76 -11.28 10.00
C ASN A 126 27.29 -12.56 10.63
N SER A 127 26.57 -13.68 10.46
CA SER A 127 26.99 -14.99 10.96
C SER A 127 28.22 -15.50 10.21
N GLU A 128 28.23 -15.40 8.87
CA GLU A 128 29.38 -15.77 8.03
C GLU A 128 30.62 -14.94 8.36
N TRP A 129 30.47 -13.62 8.51
CA TRP A 129 31.57 -12.75 8.88
C TRP A 129 32.08 -13.05 10.29
N ASN A 130 31.18 -13.28 11.26
CA ASN A 130 31.58 -13.69 12.61
C ASN A 130 32.34 -15.01 12.59
N ASP A 131 31.83 -16.04 11.92
CA ASP A 131 32.44 -17.37 11.85
C ASP A 131 33.83 -17.32 11.18
N CYS A 132 33.98 -16.47 10.17
CA CYS A 132 35.27 -16.17 9.55
C CYS A 132 36.28 -15.61 10.56
N ILE A 133 35.92 -14.56 11.32
CA ILE A 133 36.84 -13.92 12.29
C ILE A 133 37.35 -14.91 13.33
N TRP A 134 36.55 -15.90 13.72
CA TRP A 134 36.93 -16.92 14.69
C TRP A 134 37.62 -18.15 14.08
N SER A 135 37.68 -18.24 12.74
CA SER A 135 38.36 -19.32 12.02
C SER A 135 39.84 -18.99 11.79
N SER A 136 40.72 -19.93 12.12
CA SER A 136 42.18 -19.75 11.98
C SER A 136 42.70 -19.68 10.53
N TYR A 137 41.82 -19.87 9.54
CA TYR A 137 42.17 -19.87 8.12
C TYR A 137 41.32 -18.90 7.28
N CYS A 138 40.56 -18.01 7.91
CA CYS A 138 39.75 -17.07 7.14
C CYS A 138 40.57 -15.85 6.72
N ASP A 139 40.48 -15.51 5.43
CA ASP A 139 40.78 -14.19 4.93
C ASP A 139 39.45 -13.43 4.73
N THR A 140 39.29 -12.30 5.40
CA THR A 140 38.08 -11.48 5.23
C THR A 140 37.96 -10.90 3.82
N ASP A 141 39.08 -10.79 3.10
CA ASP A 141 39.10 -10.31 1.72
C ASP A 141 38.55 -11.36 0.74
N ASP A 142 38.52 -12.64 1.16
CA ASP A 142 37.92 -13.75 0.39
C ASP A 142 36.42 -13.90 0.62
N LEU A 143 35.84 -13.19 1.60
CA LEU A 143 34.40 -13.19 1.83
C LEU A 143 33.67 -12.29 0.83
N ASP A 144 32.83 -12.89 0.00
CA ASP A 144 31.88 -12.13 -0.83
C ASP A 144 30.67 -11.68 0.02
N LEU A 145 30.87 -10.60 0.78
CA LEU A 145 29.80 -9.96 1.54
C LEU A 145 28.91 -9.07 0.65
N GLN A 146 29.42 -8.69 -0.53
CA GLN A 146 28.75 -7.71 -1.42
C GLN A 146 27.51 -8.30 -2.07
N GLY A 147 27.53 -9.57 -2.47
CA GLY A 147 26.37 -10.27 -3.04
C GLY A 147 25.15 -10.23 -2.10
N PRO A 148 25.26 -10.79 -0.89
CA PRO A 148 24.18 -10.77 0.10
C PRO A 148 23.73 -9.36 0.51
N TRP A 149 24.65 -8.39 0.62
CA TRP A 149 24.30 -7.00 0.92
C TRP A 149 23.43 -6.40 -0.19
N SER A 150 23.83 -6.56 -1.45
CA SER A 150 23.07 -6.08 -2.61
C SER A 150 21.66 -6.69 -2.69
N GLU A 151 21.54 -7.98 -2.35
CA GLU A 151 20.25 -8.66 -2.26
C GLU A 151 19.38 -8.03 -1.14
N ALA A 152 19.94 -7.84 0.05
CA ALA A 152 19.25 -7.20 1.17
C ALA A 152 18.78 -5.76 0.83
N SER A 153 19.65 -4.96 0.19
CA SER A 153 19.32 -3.60 -0.27
C SER A 153 18.18 -3.60 -1.29
N THR A 154 18.17 -4.58 -2.19
CA THR A 154 17.11 -4.75 -3.21
C THR A 154 15.77 -5.04 -2.54
N GLN A 155 15.73 -5.98 -1.59
CA GLN A 155 14.53 -6.32 -0.85
C GLN A 155 14.02 -5.15 -0.02
N LEU A 156 14.92 -4.43 0.66
CA LEU A 156 14.58 -3.24 1.44
C LEU A 156 14.01 -2.12 0.56
N THR A 157 14.58 -1.90 -0.61
CA THR A 157 14.08 -0.92 -1.59
C THR A 157 12.68 -1.32 -2.08
N GLY A 158 12.46 -2.62 -2.34
CA GLY A 158 11.15 -3.17 -2.71
C GLY A 158 10.11 -2.94 -1.62
N ALA A 159 10.43 -3.28 -0.36
CA ALA A 159 9.55 -3.06 0.78
C ALA A 159 9.19 -1.56 0.95
N ALA A 160 10.19 -0.68 0.86
CA ALA A 160 9.98 0.77 0.98
C ALA A 160 9.13 1.34 -0.18
N ALA A 161 9.34 0.85 -1.40
CA ALA A 161 8.54 1.24 -2.57
C ALA A 161 7.09 0.77 -2.41
N SER A 162 6.87 -0.49 -2.03
CA SER A 162 5.53 -1.06 -1.81
C SER A 162 4.75 -0.30 -0.74
N LEU A 163 5.43 0.11 0.34
CA LEU A 163 4.82 0.93 1.39
C LEU A 163 4.40 2.31 0.89
N ARG A 164 5.25 2.97 0.09
CA ARG A 164 4.99 4.30 -0.48
C ARG A 164 3.88 4.27 -1.53
N ASP A 165 3.95 3.30 -2.44
CA ASP A 165 3.15 3.25 -3.66
C ASP A 165 1.82 2.50 -3.43
N GLY A 166 1.66 1.83 -2.27
CA GLY A 166 0.46 1.05 -1.93
C GLY A 166 0.33 -0.23 -2.76
N THR A 167 1.42 -0.68 -3.39
CA THR A 167 1.46 -1.93 -4.15
C THR A 167 1.73 -3.11 -3.22
N PRO A 168 1.16 -4.31 -3.48
CA PRO A 168 1.55 -5.51 -2.74
C PRO A 168 3.06 -5.74 -2.84
N GLY A 169 3.66 -6.22 -1.74
CA GLY A 169 5.02 -6.73 -1.73
C GLY A 169 5.23 -7.82 -2.79
N THR A 170 6.48 -8.04 -3.17
CA THR A 170 6.79 -9.05 -4.19
C THR A 170 6.53 -10.43 -3.56
N PRO A 171 5.75 -11.34 -4.18
CA PRO A 171 5.65 -12.69 -3.65
C PRO A 171 7.03 -13.35 -3.68
N GLY A 172 7.58 -13.61 -2.50
CA GLY A 172 8.80 -14.41 -2.30
C GLY A 172 8.58 -15.90 -2.55
#